data_AF-A0A7W1YZR6-F1
#
_entry.id   AF-A0A7W1YZR6-F1
#
_cell.length_a   1.000
_cell.length_b   1.000
_cell.length_c   1.000
_cell.angle_alpha   90.00
_cell.angle_beta   90.00
_cell.angle_gamma   90.00
#
_symmetry.space_group_name_H-M   'P 1'
#
loop_
_entity.id
_entity.type
_entity.pdbx_description
1 polymer ?
#
loop_
_entity_poly.entity_id
_entity_poly.type
_entity_poly.pdbx_seq_one_letter_code
_entity_poly.pdbx_strand_id
1 'polypeptide(L)'
;MQTDPNYVSVLFVNLLQPIFDLFKLLEQSDPKGPNEVQAGMLENGYAVSIIVLSALVLDSALNRTRYVRSELKRESTVATLKRLGADHLAQDIEEIFALRDSIAHNHIWKVAMHWNHSSGMALDSAEKLPAYGDEKFNRVVDSKTRATHRLHLDAFPNRIHRATAIAVLKKTVEALKFLEGLDRRYVYLSQPWHVTRGNELVPFYKWVDGL
;
A
#
# COMPACT_ATOMS: atom_id res chain seq x y z
N MET A 1 -27.75 32.38 -5.11
CA MET A 1 -27.23 31.22 -5.87
C MET A 1 -25.89 30.85 -5.28
N GLN A 2 -25.81 29.70 -4.62
CA GLN A 2 -24.51 29.15 -4.19
C GLN A 2 -23.90 28.55 -5.45
N THR A 3 -22.83 29.16 -5.98
CA THR A 3 -22.15 28.64 -7.17
C THR A 3 -21.52 27.31 -6.81
N ASP A 4 -21.95 26.24 -7.47
CA ASP A 4 -21.30 24.95 -7.34
C ASP A 4 -19.80 25.10 -7.65
N PRO A 5 -18.90 24.51 -6.85
CA PRO A 5 -17.47 24.60 -7.11
C PRO A 5 -17.14 23.96 -8.46
N ASN A 6 -16.50 24.74 -9.34
CA ASN A 6 -16.14 24.31 -10.69
C ASN A 6 -15.01 23.26 -10.73
N TYR A 7 -14.33 23.01 -9.61
CA TYR A 7 -13.17 22.12 -9.53
C TYR A 7 -12.97 21.54 -8.13
N VAL A 8 -12.54 20.28 -8.08
CA VAL A 8 -12.22 19.54 -6.84
C VAL A 8 -10.80 19.02 -6.97
N SER A 9 -9.91 19.51 -6.10
CA SER A 9 -8.50 19.08 -6.11
C SER A 9 -8.30 17.80 -5.31
N VAL A 10 -7.61 16.82 -5.90
CA VAL A 10 -7.18 15.59 -5.24
C VAL A 10 -5.82 15.14 -5.74
N LEU A 11 -5.08 14.42 -4.90
CA LEU A 11 -3.69 14.07 -5.19
C LEU A 11 -3.53 12.74 -5.93
N PHE A 12 -4.47 11.80 -5.78
CA PHE A 12 -4.20 10.40 -6.14
C PHE A 12 -3.81 10.14 -7.60
N VAL A 13 -4.28 10.95 -8.56
CA VAL A 13 -3.87 10.85 -9.99
C VAL A 13 -2.36 11.03 -10.12
N ASN A 14 -1.84 12.03 -9.42
CA ASN A 14 -0.48 12.51 -9.58
C ASN A 14 0.54 11.57 -8.95
N LEU A 15 0.08 10.59 -8.16
CA LEU A 15 0.93 9.59 -7.52
C LEU A 15 1.09 8.33 -8.37
N LEU A 16 0.27 8.12 -9.41
CA LEU A 16 0.31 6.90 -10.22
C LEU A 16 1.61 6.76 -11.03
N GLN A 17 2.08 7.83 -11.67
CA GLN A 17 3.34 7.81 -12.41
C GLN A 17 4.55 7.62 -11.47
N PRO A 18 4.69 8.36 -10.34
CA PRO A 18 5.75 8.07 -9.37
C PRO A 18 5.78 6.62 -8.87
N ILE A 19 4.62 6.02 -8.61
CA ILE A 19 4.52 4.60 -8.23
C ILE A 19 5.08 3.69 -9.33
N PHE A 20 4.69 3.95 -10.59
CA PHE A 20 5.19 3.20 -11.73
C PHE A 20 6.70 3.33 -11.90
N ASP A 21 7.23 4.55 -11.81
CA ASP A 21 8.67 4.83 -11.95
C ASP A 21 9.48 4.12 -10.84
N LEU A 22 9.02 4.17 -9.60
CA LEU A 22 9.63 3.44 -8.48
C LEU A 22 9.60 1.94 -8.70
N PHE A 23 8.51 1.39 -9.25
CA PHE A 23 8.43 -0.02 -9.55
C PHE A 23 9.40 -0.42 -10.68
N LYS A 24 9.59 0.43 -11.69
CA LYS A 24 10.60 0.20 -12.73
C LYS A 24 12.01 0.17 -12.15
N LEU A 25 12.34 1.10 -11.25
CA LEU A 25 13.63 1.11 -10.54
C LEU A 25 13.80 -0.14 -9.66
N LEU A 26 12.73 -0.57 -8.98
CA LEU A 26 12.70 -1.82 -8.23
C LEU A 26 13.01 -3.03 -9.12
N GLU A 27 12.39 -3.15 -10.30
CA GLU A 27 12.68 -4.25 -11.23
C GLU A 27 14.10 -4.21 -11.78
N GLN A 28 14.63 -3.01 -12.06
CA GLN A 28 16.01 -2.83 -12.52
C GLN A 28 17.04 -3.21 -11.45
N SER A 29 16.68 -3.17 -10.18
CA SER A 29 17.56 -3.58 -9.07
C SER A 29 17.74 -5.09 -8.91
N ASP A 30 17.12 -5.90 -9.78
CA ASP A 30 17.15 -7.36 -9.76
C ASP A 30 16.79 -7.95 -8.37
N PRO A 31 15.55 -7.67 -7.90
CA PRO A 31 15.13 -7.97 -6.54
C PRO A 31 15.14 -9.48 -6.30
N LYS A 32 15.73 -9.89 -5.18
CA LYS A 32 15.91 -11.30 -4.81
C LYS A 32 14.90 -11.76 -3.77
N GLY A 33 14.13 -10.82 -3.20
CA GLY A 33 13.31 -11.08 -2.03
C GLY A 33 14.14 -11.08 -0.75
N PRO A 34 13.47 -11.24 0.41
CA PRO A 34 14.12 -11.15 1.70
C PRO A 34 14.78 -12.49 2.09
N ASN A 35 15.93 -12.42 2.76
CA ASN A 35 16.38 -13.50 3.64
C ASN A 35 15.60 -13.43 4.96
N GLU A 36 15.96 -14.18 6.01
CA GLU A 36 15.22 -14.19 7.28
C GLU A 36 15.19 -12.84 8.04
N VAL A 37 16.13 -11.94 7.77
CA VAL A 37 16.31 -10.69 8.50
C VAL A 37 15.95 -9.45 7.66
N GLN A 38 16.24 -9.45 6.36
CA GLN A 38 16.08 -8.28 5.51
C GLN A 38 15.95 -8.60 4.02
N ALA A 39 15.41 -7.64 3.26
CA ALA A 39 15.54 -7.55 1.82
C ALA A 39 16.78 -6.73 1.44
N GLY A 40 17.14 -6.72 0.15
CA GLY A 40 18.19 -5.84 -0.36
C GLY A 40 17.84 -4.36 -0.12
N MET A 41 18.83 -3.51 0.15
CA MET A 41 18.61 -2.10 0.53
C MET A 41 17.76 -1.33 -0.50
N LEU A 42 18.07 -1.46 -1.79
CA LEU A 42 17.31 -0.80 -2.85
C LEU A 42 15.91 -1.41 -3.01
N GLU A 43 15.81 -2.74 -2.97
CA GLU A 43 14.53 -3.45 -3.02
C GLU A 43 13.60 -2.98 -1.90
N ASN A 44 14.11 -2.92 -0.67
CA ASN A 44 13.37 -2.45 0.50
C ASN A 44 12.94 -0.99 0.35
N GLY A 45 13.88 -0.10 0.01
CA GLY A 45 13.60 1.34 -0.13
C GLY A 45 12.51 1.62 -1.17
N TYR A 46 12.58 0.99 -2.34
CA TYR A 46 11.55 1.15 -3.38
C TYR A 46 10.22 0.51 -2.97
N ALA A 47 10.23 -0.71 -2.41
CA ALA A 47 9.02 -1.39 -1.97
C ALA A 47 8.26 -0.59 -0.90
N VAL A 48 8.97 -0.11 0.13
CA VAL A 48 8.41 0.76 1.18
C VAL A 48 7.82 2.05 0.59
N SER A 49 8.53 2.69 -0.34
CA SER A 49 8.05 3.91 -1.00
C SER A 49 6.76 3.68 -1.79
N ILE A 50 6.68 2.58 -2.55
CA ILE A 50 5.50 2.18 -3.31
C ILE A 50 4.30 1.96 -2.38
N ILE A 51 4.52 1.29 -1.24
CA ILE A 51 3.46 1.00 -0.26
C ILE A 51 2.89 2.29 0.33
N VAL A 52 3.77 3.23 0.73
CA VAL A 52 3.34 4.52 1.29
C VAL A 52 2.55 5.34 0.26
N LEU A 53 3.05 5.44 -0.97
CA LEU A 53 2.34 6.17 -2.03
C LEU A 53 1.00 5.52 -2.38
N SER A 54 0.93 4.19 -2.37
CA SER A 54 -0.31 3.44 -2.61
C SER A 54 -1.36 3.69 -1.52
N ALA A 55 -0.95 3.73 -0.25
CA ALA A 55 -1.82 4.11 0.87
C ALA A 55 -2.35 5.55 0.72
N LEU A 56 -1.51 6.49 0.27
CA LEU A 56 -1.92 7.88 -0.02
C LEU A 56 -2.91 7.96 -1.20
N VAL A 57 -2.73 7.12 -2.23
CA VAL A 57 -3.68 7.00 -3.34
C VAL A 57 -5.06 6.58 -2.81
N LEU A 58 -5.12 5.56 -1.96
CA LEU A 58 -6.37 5.08 -1.34
C LEU A 58 -7.06 6.17 -0.51
N ASP A 59 -6.31 6.82 0.39
CA ASP A 59 -6.85 7.90 1.22
C ASP A 59 -7.39 9.05 0.36
N SER A 60 -6.63 9.49 -0.63
CA SER A 60 -7.05 10.59 -1.49
C SER A 60 -8.25 10.22 -2.39
N ALA A 61 -8.36 8.96 -2.86
CA ALA A 61 -9.51 8.51 -3.65
C ALA A 61 -10.79 8.41 -2.81
N LEU A 62 -10.70 7.89 -1.57
CA LEU A 62 -11.85 7.79 -0.68
C LEU A 62 -12.27 9.14 -0.09
N ASN A 63 -11.32 10.05 0.16
CA ASN A 63 -11.63 11.45 0.46
C ASN A 63 -12.50 12.07 -0.65
N ARG A 64 -12.11 11.83 -1.92
CA ARG A 64 -12.88 12.31 -3.07
C ARG A 64 -14.26 11.68 -3.15
N THR A 65 -14.34 10.38 -2.92
CA THR A 65 -15.61 9.63 -2.91
C THR A 65 -16.58 10.24 -1.90
N ARG A 66 -16.13 10.50 -0.67
CA ARG A 66 -16.95 11.15 0.35
C ARG A 66 -17.38 12.56 -0.06
N TYR A 67 -16.48 13.35 -0.64
CA TYR A 67 -16.82 14.67 -1.17
C TYR A 67 -17.95 14.60 -2.21
N VAL A 68 -17.85 13.71 -3.21
CA VAL A 68 -18.86 13.56 -4.28
C VAL A 68 -20.21 13.11 -3.74
N ARG A 69 -20.20 12.37 -2.62
CA ARG A 69 -21.41 11.93 -1.91
C ARG A 69 -21.96 12.95 -0.91
N SER A 70 -21.37 14.14 -0.83
CA SER A 70 -21.70 15.18 0.17
C SER A 70 -21.53 14.71 1.63
N GLU A 71 -20.59 13.79 1.87
CA GLU A 71 -20.30 13.21 3.17
C GLU A 71 -19.11 13.92 3.81
N LEU A 72 -19.36 15.14 4.31
CA LEU A 72 -18.29 16.03 4.79
C LEU A 72 -17.67 15.58 6.12
N LYS A 73 -18.28 14.63 6.83
CA LYS A 73 -17.72 14.08 8.06
C LYS A 73 -16.45 13.29 7.74
N ARG A 74 -15.34 13.68 8.36
CA ARG A 74 -14.08 12.93 8.26
C ARG A 74 -14.28 11.52 8.81
N GLU A 75 -13.85 10.55 8.03
CA GLU A 75 -13.94 9.12 8.33
C GLU A 75 -12.66 8.45 7.81
N SER A 76 -12.25 7.34 8.42
CA SER A 76 -11.12 6.56 7.92
C SER A 76 -11.46 5.89 6.59
N THR A 77 -10.44 5.65 5.77
CA THR A 77 -10.55 4.86 4.54
C THR A 77 -11.26 3.52 4.74
N VAL A 78 -10.88 2.78 5.79
CA VAL A 78 -11.49 1.50 6.16
C VAL A 78 -12.99 1.64 6.46
N ALA A 79 -13.38 2.63 7.26
CA ALA A 79 -14.78 2.82 7.63
C ALA A 79 -15.62 3.27 6.41
N THR A 80 -15.07 4.13 5.54
CA THR A 80 -15.74 4.50 4.28
C THR A 80 -15.96 3.28 3.39
N LEU A 81 -14.99 2.38 3.24
CA LEU A 81 -15.17 1.15 2.45
C LEU A 81 -16.24 0.23 3.01
N LYS A 82 -16.26 0.01 4.34
CA LYS A 82 -17.33 -0.77 5.01
C LYS A 82 -18.70 -0.17 4.75
N ARG A 83 -18.81 1.15 4.86
CA ARG A 83 -20.07 1.88 4.62
C ARG A 83 -20.55 1.80 3.16
N LEU A 84 -19.63 1.64 2.22
CA LEU A 84 -19.94 1.39 0.81
C LEU A 84 -20.25 -0.10 0.52
N GLY A 85 -20.28 -0.96 1.54
CA GLY A 85 -20.59 -2.39 1.40
C GLY A 85 -19.41 -3.26 0.97
N ALA A 86 -18.18 -2.79 1.17
CA ALA A 86 -16.95 -3.50 0.78
C ALA A 86 -16.17 -4.04 1.99
N ASP A 87 -16.84 -4.75 2.91
CA ASP A 87 -16.23 -5.23 4.16
C ASP A 87 -14.96 -6.05 3.97
N HIS A 88 -14.95 -6.98 3.01
CA HIS A 88 -13.76 -7.80 2.73
C HIS A 88 -12.58 -6.95 2.25
N LEU A 89 -12.83 -6.03 1.31
CA LEU A 89 -11.81 -5.11 0.83
C LEU A 89 -11.36 -4.17 1.96
N ALA A 90 -12.26 -3.70 2.80
CA ALA A 90 -11.94 -2.83 3.92
C ALA A 90 -10.97 -3.50 4.91
N GLN A 91 -11.11 -4.80 5.16
CA GLN A 91 -10.19 -5.58 5.99
C GLN A 91 -8.80 -5.70 5.34
N ASP A 92 -8.75 -5.96 4.03
CA ASP A 92 -7.48 -6.02 3.29
C ASP A 92 -6.78 -4.65 3.29
N ILE A 93 -7.53 -3.55 3.10
CA ILE A 93 -7.00 -2.19 3.15
C ILE A 93 -6.56 -1.83 4.58
N GLU A 94 -7.21 -2.32 5.63
CA GLU A 94 -6.78 -2.09 7.01
C GLU A 94 -5.35 -2.61 7.27
N GLU A 95 -4.99 -3.76 6.70
CA GLU A 95 -3.63 -4.31 6.74
C GLU A 95 -2.60 -3.41 6.03
N ILE A 96 -2.96 -2.84 4.88
CA ILE A 96 -2.12 -1.88 4.16
C ILE A 96 -1.89 -0.63 5.00
N PHE A 97 -2.91 -0.13 5.68
CA PHE A 97 -2.78 1.05 6.55
C PHE A 97 -1.95 0.75 7.81
N ALA A 98 -2.06 -0.45 8.39
CA ALA A 98 -1.18 -0.87 9.48
C ALA A 98 0.29 -0.93 9.03
N LEU A 99 0.56 -1.40 7.81
CA LEU A 99 1.90 -1.40 7.23
C LEU A 99 2.41 0.02 6.94
N ARG A 100 1.57 0.90 6.38
CA ARG A 100 1.91 2.31 6.20
C ARG A 100 2.26 2.97 7.53
N ASP A 101 1.49 2.70 8.59
CA ASP A 101 1.72 3.28 9.91
C ASP A 101 3.02 2.74 10.52
N SER A 102 3.33 1.45 10.34
CA SER A 102 4.59 0.87 10.82
C SER A 102 5.82 1.47 10.12
N ILE A 103 5.71 1.74 8.82
CA ILE A 103 6.73 2.45 8.03
C ILE A 103 6.86 3.89 8.51
N ALA A 104 5.76 4.64 8.52
CA ALA A 104 5.75 6.08 8.77
C ALA A 104 6.17 6.44 10.21
N HIS A 105 5.86 5.57 11.18
CA HIS A 105 6.25 5.73 12.57
C HIS A 105 7.52 4.96 12.92
N ASN A 106 8.20 4.36 11.93
CA ASN A 106 9.43 3.59 12.08
C ASN A 106 9.37 2.59 13.24
N HIS A 107 8.41 1.66 13.18
CA HIS A 107 8.26 0.65 14.23
C HIS A 107 9.56 -0.11 14.47
N ILE A 108 10.14 0.06 15.67
CA ILE A 108 11.43 -0.53 16.00
C ILE A 108 11.25 -1.97 16.48
N TRP A 109 12.08 -2.85 15.93
CA TRP A 109 12.19 -4.26 16.31
C TRP A 109 13.57 -4.52 16.91
N LYS A 110 13.62 -5.25 18.03
CA LYS A 110 14.85 -5.85 18.56
C LYS A 110 15.04 -7.21 17.92
N VAL A 111 16.24 -7.46 17.39
CA VAL A 111 16.54 -8.63 16.59
C VAL A 111 17.80 -9.30 17.11
N ALA A 112 17.73 -10.61 17.33
CA ALA A 112 18.90 -11.47 17.50
C ALA A 112 19.09 -12.28 16.22
N MET A 113 20.32 -12.30 15.70
CA MET A 113 20.66 -12.98 14.46
C MET A 113 22.05 -13.59 14.53
N HIS A 114 22.26 -14.64 13.73
CA HIS A 114 23.56 -15.27 13.53
C HIS A 114 23.87 -15.39 12.03
N TRP A 115 25.14 -15.67 11.73
CA TRP A 115 25.57 -15.95 10.36
C TRP A 115 25.55 -17.46 10.12
N ASN A 116 24.77 -17.90 9.14
CA ASN A 116 24.75 -19.25 8.61
C ASN A 116 25.54 -19.31 7.31
N HIS A 117 26.52 -20.22 7.22
CA HIS A 117 27.38 -20.35 6.04
C HIS A 117 26.64 -20.75 4.75
N SER A 118 25.46 -21.39 4.83
CA SER A 118 24.69 -21.81 3.65
C SER A 118 23.60 -20.81 3.24
N SER A 119 22.97 -20.12 4.21
CA SER A 119 21.83 -19.24 3.96
C SER A 119 22.08 -17.75 4.26
N GLY A 120 23.28 -17.38 4.73
CA GLY A 120 23.63 -16.01 5.11
C GLY A 120 23.08 -15.65 6.49
N MET A 121 22.53 -14.44 6.65
CA MET A 121 21.94 -14.03 7.94
C MET A 121 20.66 -14.81 8.24
N ALA A 122 20.66 -15.49 9.38
CA ALA A 122 19.54 -16.24 9.91
C ALA A 122 19.03 -15.58 11.21
N LEU A 123 17.72 -15.70 11.45
CA LEU A 123 17.03 -15.00 12.52
C LEU A 123 16.82 -15.92 13.73
N ASP A 124 17.35 -15.53 14.89
CA ASP A 124 17.11 -16.26 16.14
C ASP A 124 15.82 -15.77 16.82
N SER A 125 15.66 -14.45 16.91
CA SER A 125 14.45 -13.84 17.46
C SER A 125 14.24 -12.44 16.91
N ALA A 126 12.97 -12.02 16.87
CA ALA A 126 12.57 -10.66 16.54
C ALA A 126 11.38 -10.26 17.39
N GLU A 127 11.52 -9.17 18.13
CA GLU A 127 10.48 -8.63 19.00
C GLU A 127 10.25 -7.15 18.70
N LYS A 128 9.01 -6.81 18.32
CA LYS A 128 8.60 -5.40 18.22
C LYS A 128 8.60 -4.77 19.59
N LEU A 129 9.24 -3.60 19.73
CA LEU A 129 9.23 -2.89 21.00
C LEU A 129 7.79 -2.52 21.42
N PRO A 130 7.41 -2.66 22.71
CA PRO A 130 6.03 -2.41 23.16
C PRO A 130 5.50 -1.00 22.88
N ALA A 131 6.39 -0.01 22.82
CA ALA A 131 6.03 1.39 22.52
C ALA A 131 5.66 1.62 21.04
N TYR A 132 5.90 0.65 20.16
CA TYR A 132 5.62 0.73 18.73
C TYR A 132 4.50 -0.24 18.38
N GLY A 133 3.51 0.18 17.59
CA GLY A 133 2.31 -0.61 17.27
C GLY A 133 1.09 -0.19 18.08
N ASP A 134 0.12 0.39 17.38
CA ASP A 134 -1.19 0.73 17.91
C ASP A 134 -2.11 -0.52 17.97
N GLU A 135 -3.32 -0.34 18.50
CA GLU A 135 -4.34 -1.40 18.54
C GLU A 135 -4.67 -1.94 17.14
N LYS A 136 -4.56 -1.10 16.11
CA LYS A 136 -4.76 -1.50 14.71
C LYS A 136 -3.68 -2.47 14.27
N PHE A 137 -2.41 -2.14 14.47
CA PHE A 137 -1.28 -3.00 14.12
C PHE A 137 -1.39 -4.35 14.84
N ASN A 138 -1.61 -4.34 16.16
CA ASN A 138 -1.67 -5.58 16.95
C ASN A 138 -2.90 -6.45 16.59
N ARG A 139 -3.96 -5.86 16.02
CA ARG A 139 -5.14 -6.61 15.55
C ARG A 139 -4.90 -7.34 14.24
N VAL A 140 -4.07 -6.79 13.35
CA VAL A 140 -3.96 -7.27 11.96
C VAL A 140 -2.63 -7.95 11.64
N VAL A 141 -1.64 -7.85 12.53
CA VAL A 141 -0.31 -8.45 12.38
C VAL A 141 -0.12 -9.58 13.38
N ASP A 142 0.28 -10.75 12.87
CA ASP A 142 0.74 -11.86 13.69
C ASP A 142 2.17 -11.58 14.16
N SER A 143 2.38 -11.50 15.47
CA SER A 143 3.71 -11.23 16.04
C SER A 143 4.71 -12.37 15.84
N LYS A 144 4.25 -13.60 15.64
CA LYS A 144 5.11 -14.78 15.42
C LYS A 144 5.62 -14.83 14.00
N THR A 145 4.74 -14.68 13.02
CA THR A 145 5.12 -14.69 11.60
C THR A 145 5.65 -13.33 11.14
N ARG A 146 5.31 -12.27 11.87
CA ARG A 146 5.59 -10.85 11.55
C ARG A 146 4.94 -10.43 10.24
N ALA A 147 3.87 -11.12 9.86
CA ALA A 147 3.11 -10.86 8.66
C ALA A 147 1.67 -10.50 9.02
N THR A 148 0.98 -9.80 8.11
CA THR A 148 -0.44 -9.54 8.28
C THR A 148 -1.27 -10.82 8.09
N HIS A 149 -2.45 -10.89 8.70
CA HIS A 149 -3.22 -12.14 8.76
C HIS A 149 -3.83 -12.55 7.41
N ARG A 150 -4.30 -11.60 6.60
CA ARG A 150 -5.09 -11.87 5.38
C ARG A 150 -4.26 -11.78 4.13
N LEU A 151 -3.48 -10.72 4.00
CA LEU A 151 -2.65 -10.46 2.83
C LEU A 151 -1.24 -11.03 2.96
N HIS A 152 -0.86 -11.50 4.16
CA HIS A 152 0.48 -12.03 4.46
C HIS A 152 1.61 -11.05 4.11
N LEU A 153 1.38 -9.75 4.34
CA LEU A 153 2.37 -8.70 4.09
C LEU A 153 3.44 -8.73 5.19
N ASP A 154 4.72 -8.77 4.83
CA ASP A 154 5.83 -8.60 5.77
C ASP A 154 5.69 -7.26 6.52
N ALA A 155 5.44 -7.31 7.83
CA ALA A 155 5.30 -6.15 8.71
C ALA A 155 6.60 -5.82 9.46
N PHE A 156 7.64 -6.65 9.31
CA PHE A 156 8.98 -6.38 9.81
C PHE A 156 9.71 -5.45 8.81
N PRO A 157 9.98 -4.17 9.15
CA PRO A 157 10.31 -3.14 8.15
C PRO A 157 11.46 -3.48 7.19
N ASN A 158 12.52 -4.10 7.69
CA ASN A 158 13.69 -4.42 6.88
C ASN A 158 13.45 -5.56 5.87
N ARG A 159 12.38 -6.34 6.04
CA ARG A 159 11.99 -7.46 5.15
C ARG A 159 10.97 -7.07 4.08
N ILE A 160 10.45 -5.83 4.11
CA ILE A 160 9.53 -5.36 3.07
C ILE A 160 10.26 -5.41 1.72
N HIS A 161 9.62 -6.02 0.74
CA HIS A 161 10.25 -6.44 -0.51
C HIS A 161 9.27 -6.38 -1.69
N ARG A 162 9.70 -6.79 -2.89
CA ARG A 162 8.89 -6.66 -4.12
C ARG A 162 7.51 -7.30 -4.03
N ALA A 163 7.39 -8.52 -3.51
CA ALA A 163 6.09 -9.20 -3.47
C ALA A 163 5.10 -8.49 -2.54
N THR A 164 5.57 -7.95 -1.40
CA THR A 164 4.75 -7.09 -0.53
C THR A 164 4.23 -5.87 -1.29
N ALA A 165 5.09 -5.18 -2.04
CA ALA A 165 4.70 -4.02 -2.84
C ALA A 165 3.67 -4.38 -3.94
N ILE A 166 3.86 -5.52 -4.63
CA ILE A 166 2.90 -6.02 -5.63
C ILE A 166 1.53 -6.31 -5.01
N ALA A 167 1.50 -7.00 -3.86
CA ALA A 167 0.25 -7.31 -3.17
C ALA A 167 -0.51 -6.02 -2.79
N VAL A 168 0.20 -5.01 -2.26
CA VAL A 168 -0.36 -3.69 -1.94
C VAL A 168 -0.88 -2.98 -3.18
N LEU A 169 -0.15 -3.00 -4.30
CA LEU A 169 -0.58 -2.39 -5.56
C LEU A 169 -1.85 -3.05 -6.11
N LYS A 170 -1.89 -4.39 -6.13
CA LYS A 170 -3.06 -5.14 -6.60
C LYS A 170 -4.30 -4.80 -5.78
N LYS A 171 -4.17 -4.75 -4.46
CA LYS A 171 -5.28 -4.37 -3.56
C LYS A 171 -5.67 -2.90 -3.68
N THR A 172 -4.70 -2.03 -3.96
CA THR A 172 -4.98 -0.62 -4.27
C THR A 172 -5.82 -0.49 -5.53
N VAL A 173 -5.44 -1.18 -6.61
CA VAL A 173 -6.21 -1.17 -7.87
C VAL A 173 -7.57 -1.83 -7.71
N GLU A 174 -7.68 -2.93 -6.97
CA GLU A 174 -8.95 -3.56 -6.63
C GLU A 174 -9.91 -2.57 -5.96
N ALA A 175 -9.42 -1.79 -4.98
CA ALA A 175 -10.24 -0.77 -4.33
C ALA A 175 -10.66 0.36 -5.27
N LEU A 176 -9.75 0.85 -6.11
CA LEU A 176 -10.08 1.89 -7.07
C LEU A 176 -11.09 1.42 -8.13
N LYS A 177 -10.98 0.16 -8.59
CA LYS A 177 -11.97 -0.48 -9.49
C LYS A 177 -13.33 -0.63 -8.82
N PHE A 178 -13.37 -1.01 -7.54
CA PHE A 178 -14.61 -1.04 -6.76
C PHE A 178 -15.28 0.34 -6.73
N LEU A 179 -14.52 1.40 -6.44
CA LEU A 179 -15.05 2.77 -6.42
C LEU A 179 -15.58 3.22 -7.79
N GLU A 180 -14.83 2.96 -8.87
CA GLU A 180 -15.29 3.27 -10.23
C GLU A 180 -16.57 2.49 -10.60
N GLY A 181 -16.68 1.23 -10.16
CA GLY A 181 -17.85 0.38 -10.37
C GLY A 181 -19.11 0.88 -9.67
N LEU A 182 -18.97 1.57 -8.54
CA LEU A 182 -20.09 2.23 -7.86
C LEU A 182 -20.51 3.52 -8.56
N ASP A 183 -19.53 4.39 -8.87
CA ASP A 183 -19.77 5.64 -9.60
C ASP A 183 -18.44 6.14 -10.20
N ARG A 184 -18.41 6.33 -11.52
CA ARG A 184 -17.25 6.89 -12.24
C ARG A 184 -16.89 8.31 -11.77
N ARG A 185 -17.84 9.01 -11.17
CA ARG A 185 -17.58 10.29 -10.52
C ARG A 185 -16.77 10.15 -9.27
N TYR A 186 -16.53 8.98 -8.66
CA TYR A 186 -15.65 8.77 -7.49
C TYR A 186 -14.19 8.60 -7.89
N VAL A 187 -13.97 7.75 -8.89
CA VAL A 187 -12.67 7.48 -9.53
C VAL A 187 -12.97 7.13 -10.98
N TYR A 188 -12.14 7.58 -11.91
CA TYR A 188 -12.30 7.27 -13.32
C TYR A 188 -11.05 6.56 -13.87
N LEU A 189 -10.80 5.32 -13.47
CA LEU A 189 -9.59 4.59 -13.88
C LEU A 189 -9.56 4.29 -15.38
N SER A 190 -10.71 4.09 -16.00
CA SER A 190 -10.80 3.66 -17.39
C SER A 190 -10.33 4.70 -18.40
N GLN A 191 -10.35 6.00 -18.07
CA GLN A 191 -9.67 7.12 -18.77
C GLN A 191 -9.60 8.36 -17.86
N PRO A 192 -8.59 9.26 -17.95
CA PRO A 192 -7.35 9.26 -18.73
C PRO A 192 -6.10 8.79 -17.94
N TRP A 193 -6.24 7.92 -16.93
CA TRP A 193 -5.21 7.68 -15.91
C TRP A 193 -4.19 6.65 -16.40
N HIS A 194 -3.29 7.12 -17.25
CA HIS A 194 -2.22 6.34 -17.85
C HIS A 194 -0.91 6.60 -17.14
N VAL A 195 -0.04 5.60 -17.19
CA VAL A 195 1.39 5.76 -16.92
C VAL A 195 2.16 5.63 -18.23
N THR A 196 3.26 6.36 -18.31
CA THR A 196 4.15 6.39 -19.46
C THR A 196 5.13 5.23 -19.34
N ARG A 197 5.04 4.27 -20.27
CA ARG A 197 5.96 3.14 -20.40
C ARG A 197 6.74 3.31 -21.70
N GLY A 198 7.90 3.93 -21.64
CA GLY A 198 8.63 4.32 -22.85
C GLY A 198 7.85 5.38 -23.62
N ASN A 199 7.43 5.07 -24.85
CA ASN A 199 6.62 5.97 -25.69
C ASN A 199 5.12 5.63 -25.68
N GLU A 200 4.69 4.68 -24.85
CA GLU A 200 3.30 4.23 -24.78
C GLU A 200 2.61 4.70 -23.50
N LEU A 201 1.32 5.04 -23.62
CA LEU A 201 0.44 5.29 -22.50
C LEU A 201 -0.31 4.01 -22.16
N VAL A 202 -0.09 3.49 -20.95
CA VAL A 202 -0.74 2.27 -20.46
C VAL A 202 -1.66 2.63 -19.29
N PRO A 203 -2.95 2.23 -19.29
CA PRO A 203 -3.81 2.46 -18.13
C PRO A 203 -3.18 1.84 -16.87
N PHE A 204 -3.07 2.62 -15.79
CA PHE A 204 -2.34 2.19 -14.59
C PHE A 204 -2.83 0.83 -14.07
N TYR A 205 -4.15 0.63 -14.03
CA TYR A 205 -4.74 -0.63 -13.56
C TYR A 205 -4.37 -1.82 -14.46
N LYS A 206 -4.29 -1.64 -15.80
CA LYS A 206 -3.87 -2.71 -16.72
C LYS A 206 -2.42 -3.08 -16.52
N TRP A 207 -1.57 -2.10 -16.20
CA TRP A 207 -0.18 -2.37 -15.85
C TRP A 207 -0.10 -3.20 -14.55
N VAL A 208 -0.82 -2.79 -13.50
CA VAL A 208 -0.84 -3.53 -12.22
C VAL A 208 -1.42 -4.95 -12.37
N ASP A 209 -2.46 -5.13 -13.19
CA ASP A 209 -3.04 -6.45 -13.46
C ASP A 209 -2.03 -7.41 -14.13
N GLY A 210 -1.01 -6.87 -14.80
CA GLY A 210 0.06 -7.65 -15.45
C GLY A 210 1.30 -7.91 -14.59
N LEU A 211 1.32 -7.47 -13.33
CA LEU A 211 2.44 -7.67 -12.39
C LEU A 211 2.48 -9.07 -11.74
#